data_AF-A0A1U9M9H6-F1
#
_entry.id   AF-A0A1U9M9H6-F1
#
_cell.length_a   1.000
_cell.length_b   1.000
_cell.length_c   1.000
_cell.angle_alpha   90.00
_cell.angle_beta   90.00
_cell.angle_gamma   90.00
#
_symmetry.space_group_name_H-M   'P 1'
#
loop_
_entity.id
_entity.type
_entity.pdbx_description
1 polymer ?
#
loop_
_entity_poly.entity_id
_entity_poly.type
_entity_poly.pdbx_seq_one_letter_code
_entity_poly.pdbx_strand_id
1 'polypeptide(L)'
;MKTIVLKKQGDFEEWRTIARLLLQEEMRPEDVFWHYHSAPTLFDSEPASPPSEKYQPSQRSQEFLVPKQFINLAKNVICHESEDSSALLYRLLYRLQHDKTVLEKIYDIDTATALSRQKAVCHDIHHMHAFLRFKEIASLGDDTFRRCFTAWYEPQHFIIAEAIPFFCRRFSDMDWQILTPKGSAFYFNKRLFFGEPIFKKPQNKDETEELWKTYFSSIFNPARLKVKTMQSHMPKKYWSNLPEAEIIDSLVDNAETRIETMEKQPVLPPPLFHSRLTERNAENVIRTSLKSRATLKTLDDLNKGIKSCKSCPLHCSSTQAVCGEGPENASLMIVGEQPGDREDLVGRPFIGPAGQVFDKAAHRVGLKRDEVYITNAVKHFKYELKGHKRLHKRADRSEVEHCRWWLLKEIDIVKPKLIVAMGKTALFSLTDLNEPLSGLVGKIIETEEKIPVLVTFHPSYLLRIKSEELKKQETTRFEQSLQLAKAKINF
;
A
#
# COMPACT_ATOMS: atom_id res chain seq x y z
N MET A 1 5.30 -40.82 26.04
CA MET A 1 6.22 -39.69 26.25
C MET A 1 7.58 -39.94 25.58
N LYS A 2 7.97 -39.07 24.64
CA LYS A 2 9.19 -39.15 23.83
C LYS A 2 9.91 -37.80 23.90
N THR A 3 11.19 -37.82 24.26
CA THR A 3 12.03 -36.61 24.33
C THR A 3 12.82 -36.46 23.04
N ILE A 4 12.70 -35.31 22.38
CA ILE A 4 13.41 -34.95 21.16
C ILE A 4 14.43 -33.88 21.48
N VAL A 5 15.68 -34.10 21.05
CA VAL A 5 16.77 -33.14 21.20
C VAL A 5 17.15 -32.62 19.81
N LEU A 6 16.97 -31.31 19.58
CA LEU A 6 17.40 -30.61 18.37
C LEU A 6 18.85 -30.12 18.53
N LYS A 7 19.64 -30.18 17.46
CA LYS A 7 21.05 -29.78 17.49
C LYS A 7 21.22 -28.26 17.54
N LYS A 8 20.39 -27.52 16.80
CA LYS A 8 20.48 -26.06 16.73
C LYS A 8 19.10 -25.42 16.76
N GLN A 9 18.94 -24.38 17.59
CA GLN A 9 17.72 -23.58 17.60
C GLN A 9 17.63 -22.75 16.32
N GLY A 10 16.46 -22.74 15.68
CA GLY A 10 16.23 -22.06 14.40
C GLY A 10 16.45 -22.90 13.14
N ASP A 11 16.82 -24.18 13.24
CA ASP A 11 16.92 -25.07 12.07
C ASP A 11 15.54 -25.66 11.69
N PHE A 12 14.95 -25.08 10.64
CA PHE A 12 13.65 -25.53 10.13
C PHE A 12 13.68 -26.94 9.53
N GLU A 13 14.74 -27.34 8.84
CA GLU A 13 14.77 -28.64 8.14
C GLU A 13 14.99 -29.80 9.12
N GLU A 14 15.79 -29.57 10.17
CA GLU A 14 15.92 -30.52 11.28
C GLU A 14 14.56 -30.73 11.97
N TRP A 15 13.91 -29.63 12.39
CA TRP A 15 12.58 -29.69 13.01
C TRP A 15 11.56 -30.37 12.08
N ARG A 16 11.51 -29.99 10.80
CA ARG A 16 10.56 -30.53 9.82
C ARG A 16 10.71 -32.04 9.65
N THR A 17 11.94 -32.54 9.60
CA THR A 17 12.21 -33.97 9.43
C THR A 17 11.66 -34.76 10.62
N ILE A 18 11.93 -34.30 11.84
CA ILE A 18 11.49 -34.96 13.06
C ILE A 18 9.97 -34.82 13.25
N ALA A 19 9.41 -33.62 13.01
CA ALA A 19 7.98 -33.38 13.11
C ALA A 19 7.17 -34.26 12.15
N ARG A 20 7.68 -34.53 10.94
CA ARG A 20 7.05 -35.47 10.00
C ARG A 20 7.05 -36.91 10.53
N LEU A 21 8.15 -37.36 11.12
CA LEU A 21 8.25 -38.70 11.71
C LEU A 21 7.27 -38.88 12.87
N LEU A 22 7.23 -37.91 13.79
CA LEU A 22 6.29 -37.95 14.92
C LEU A 22 4.83 -38.00 14.47
N LEU A 23 4.52 -37.29 13.38
CA LEU A 23 3.17 -37.26 12.83
C LEU A 23 2.82 -38.57 12.10
N GLN A 24 3.79 -39.27 11.49
CA GLN A 24 3.62 -40.63 10.97
C GLN A 24 3.39 -41.67 12.08
N GLU A 25 3.97 -41.44 13.25
CA GLU A 25 3.73 -42.26 14.46
C GLU A 25 2.42 -41.88 15.18
N GLU A 26 1.63 -40.93 14.65
CA GLU A 26 0.39 -40.40 15.25
C GLU A 26 0.58 -39.87 16.69
N MET A 27 1.79 -39.43 17.03
CA MET A 27 2.15 -38.98 18.38
C MET A 27 1.42 -37.69 18.75
N ARG A 28 0.70 -37.71 19.88
CA ARG A 28 0.01 -36.53 20.40
C ARG A 28 1.04 -35.47 20.86
N PRO A 29 0.75 -34.17 20.70
CA PRO A 29 1.70 -33.14 21.11
C PRO A 29 2.04 -33.14 22.61
N GLU A 30 1.15 -33.63 23.47
CA GLU A 30 1.36 -33.76 24.92
C GLU A 30 2.40 -34.83 25.27
N ASP A 31 2.61 -35.79 24.37
CA ASP A 31 3.55 -36.89 24.54
C ASP A 31 4.96 -36.56 24.03
N VAL A 32 5.19 -35.36 23.50
CA VAL A 32 6.45 -34.96 22.87
C VAL A 32 7.08 -33.78 23.59
N PHE A 33 8.27 -33.98 24.16
CA PHE A 33 9.05 -32.92 24.79
C PHE A 33 10.22 -32.52 23.91
N TRP A 34 10.31 -31.24 23.60
CA TRP A 34 11.35 -30.68 22.73
C TRP A 34 12.42 -30.01 23.58
N HIS A 35 13.68 -30.40 23.40
CA HIS A 35 14.85 -29.79 24.02
C HIS A 35 15.86 -29.40 22.93
N TYR A 36 16.70 -28.40 23.21
CA TYR A 36 17.85 -28.08 22.38
C TYR A 36 19.11 -28.53 23.09
N HIS A 37 20.16 -28.84 22.33
CA HIS A 37 21.45 -29.18 22.92
C HIS A 37 22.09 -27.92 23.55
N SER A 38 21.86 -27.69 24.84
CA SER A 38 22.62 -26.73 25.65
C SER A 38 23.79 -27.44 26.34
N ALA A 39 24.91 -26.74 26.53
CA ALA A 39 26.06 -27.28 27.26
C ALA A 39 25.64 -27.81 28.65
N PRO A 40 26.20 -28.94 29.12
CA PRO A 40 25.78 -29.55 30.37
C PRO A 40 26.03 -28.61 31.55
N THR A 41 25.05 -28.47 32.44
CA THR A 41 25.23 -27.69 33.67
C THR A 41 25.83 -28.55 34.76
N LEU A 42 26.61 -27.94 35.67
CA LEU A 42 27.37 -28.61 36.73
C LEU A 42 26.50 -29.44 37.72
N PHE A 43 25.17 -29.33 37.63
CA PHE A 43 24.20 -29.98 38.51
C PHE A 43 23.27 -30.98 37.81
N ASP A 44 23.54 -31.34 36.56
CA ASP A 44 22.78 -32.40 35.89
C ASP A 44 23.17 -33.77 36.48
N SER A 45 22.39 -34.19 37.47
CA SER A 45 22.42 -35.52 38.07
C SER A 45 22.09 -36.58 37.02
N GLU A 46 23.08 -37.43 36.74
CA GLU A 46 23.09 -38.61 35.85
C GLU A 46 22.48 -38.41 34.45
N PRO A 47 23.28 -38.51 33.37
CA PRO A 47 22.72 -38.57 32.04
C PRO A 47 21.85 -39.83 31.97
N ALA A 48 20.54 -39.65 31.87
CA ALA A 48 19.66 -40.69 31.36
C ALA A 48 20.34 -41.23 30.09
N SER A 49 20.60 -42.54 30.09
CA SER A 49 21.33 -43.28 29.06
C SER A 49 21.11 -42.68 27.67
N PRO A 50 22.16 -42.55 26.84
CA PRO A 50 22.00 -42.01 25.49
C PRO A 50 20.89 -42.78 24.79
N PRO A 51 19.96 -42.13 24.06
CA PRO A 51 19.11 -42.85 23.12
C PRO A 51 20.04 -43.46 22.08
N SER A 52 20.43 -44.69 22.35
CA SER A 52 21.03 -45.61 21.44
C SER A 52 19.92 -45.97 20.46
N GLU A 53 19.91 -45.24 19.35
CA GLU A 53 19.74 -45.78 18.00
C GLU A 53 19.61 -44.58 17.06
N LYS A 54 20.46 -44.57 16.02
CA LYS A 54 20.17 -43.84 14.79
C LYS A 54 18.79 -44.33 14.33
N TYR A 55 17.74 -43.58 14.64
CA TYR A 55 16.38 -43.94 14.26
C TYR A 55 16.31 -44.05 12.74
N GLN A 56 16.22 -45.29 12.25
CA GLN A 56 16.10 -45.59 10.83
C GLN A 56 14.64 -45.41 10.41
N PRO A 57 14.38 -44.70 9.30
CA PRO A 57 13.02 -44.40 8.87
C PRO A 57 12.27 -45.69 8.50
N SER A 58 11.18 -45.99 9.20
CA SER A 58 10.19 -46.95 8.70
C SER A 58 9.58 -46.39 7.42
N GLN A 59 9.71 -47.13 6.31
CA GLN A 59 9.25 -46.79 4.97
C GLN A 59 7.72 -46.75 4.85
N ARG A 60 7.06 -45.79 5.50
CA ARG A 60 5.68 -45.39 5.18
C ARG A 60 5.68 -43.90 4.86
N SER A 61 5.91 -43.57 3.59
CA SER A 61 5.74 -42.22 3.06
C SER A 61 4.26 -41.89 2.89
N GLN A 62 3.59 -41.55 4.00
CA GLN A 62 2.32 -40.83 3.95
C GLN A 62 2.61 -39.35 3.64
N GLU A 63 2.00 -38.83 2.57
CA GLU A 63 2.10 -37.41 2.21
C GLU A 63 1.06 -36.60 3.00
N PHE A 64 1.53 -35.77 3.92
CA PHE A 64 0.68 -34.83 4.65
C PHE A 64 0.57 -33.52 3.86
N LEU A 65 -0.66 -33.10 3.56
CA LEU A 65 -0.93 -31.85 2.86
C LEU A 65 -0.96 -30.69 3.85
N VAL A 66 0.07 -29.86 3.83
CA VAL A 66 0.21 -28.70 4.71
C VAL A 66 0.13 -27.40 3.90
N PRO A 67 -0.68 -26.40 4.30
CA PRO A 67 -0.77 -25.13 3.59
C PRO A 67 0.58 -24.40 3.51
N LYS A 68 0.86 -23.74 2.38
CA LYS A 68 2.09 -22.92 2.20
C LYS A 68 2.24 -21.85 3.29
N GLN A 69 1.12 -21.29 3.76
CA GLN A 69 1.09 -20.31 4.83
C GLN A 69 1.71 -20.85 6.13
N PHE A 70 1.44 -22.11 6.48
CA PHE A 70 2.04 -22.74 7.65
C PHE A 70 3.55 -22.87 7.50
N ILE A 71 4.03 -23.29 6.32
CA ILE A 71 5.47 -23.47 6.09
C ILE A 71 6.20 -22.14 6.28
N ASN A 72 5.67 -21.04 5.75
CA ASN A 72 6.26 -19.72 5.92
C ASN A 72 6.21 -19.26 7.39
N LEU A 73 5.12 -19.56 8.11
CA LEU A 73 5.01 -19.26 9.53
C LEU A 73 6.02 -20.07 10.35
N ALA A 74 6.13 -21.38 10.10
CA ALA A 74 7.03 -22.28 10.80
C ALA A 74 8.51 -21.90 10.61
N LYS A 75 8.91 -21.53 9.39
CA LYS A 75 10.26 -21.01 9.09
C LYS A 75 10.64 -19.79 9.93
N ASN A 76 9.68 -18.91 10.23
CA ASN A 76 9.94 -17.74 11.06
C ASN A 76 9.86 -18.07 12.55
N VAL A 77 8.83 -18.78 12.98
CA VAL A 77 8.58 -19.05 14.41
C VAL A 77 9.67 -19.95 15.01
N ILE A 78 10.24 -20.89 14.25
CA ILE A 78 11.33 -21.74 14.74
C ILE A 78 12.58 -20.92 15.12
N CYS A 79 12.79 -19.77 14.48
CA CYS A 79 13.88 -18.85 14.79
C CYS A 79 13.65 -18.05 16.08
N HIS A 80 12.44 -18.06 16.66
CA HIS A 80 12.15 -17.30 17.87
C HIS A 80 12.97 -17.83 19.06
N GLU A 81 13.31 -16.95 20.00
CA GLU A 81 14.19 -17.27 21.15
C GLU A 81 13.55 -18.25 22.14
N SER A 82 12.21 -18.27 22.23
CA SER A 82 11.49 -19.17 23.14
C SER A 82 11.72 -20.64 22.79
N GLU A 83 12.08 -21.43 23.80
CA GLU A 83 12.40 -22.85 23.64
C GLU A 83 11.17 -23.68 23.19
N ASP A 84 9.98 -23.29 23.64
CA ASP A 84 8.70 -23.93 23.31
C ASP A 84 8.26 -23.73 21.84
N SER A 85 9.01 -22.98 21.03
CA SER A 85 8.63 -22.69 19.63
C SER A 85 8.51 -23.95 18.79
N SER A 86 9.39 -24.94 18.99
CA SER A 86 9.30 -26.24 18.33
C SER A 86 8.05 -27.03 18.73
N ALA A 87 7.68 -26.97 20.02
CA ALA A 87 6.50 -27.63 20.56
C ALA A 87 5.20 -26.97 20.07
N LEU A 88 5.15 -25.63 20.07
CA LEU A 88 4.05 -24.84 19.53
C LEU A 88 3.79 -25.15 18.05
N LEU A 89 4.86 -25.21 17.25
CA LEU A 89 4.75 -25.55 15.84
C LEU A 89 4.26 -26.98 15.62
N TYR A 90 4.70 -27.94 16.44
CA TYR A 90 4.21 -29.31 16.35
C TYR A 90 2.73 -29.42 16.73
N ARG A 91 2.28 -28.73 17.77
CA ARG A 91 0.86 -28.63 18.16
C ARG A 91 0.00 -28.09 17.02
N LEU A 92 0.43 -27.00 16.38
CA LEU A 92 -0.26 -26.44 15.23
C LEU A 92 -0.26 -27.39 14.03
N LEU A 93 0.86 -28.05 13.74
CA LEU A 93 0.97 -29.03 12.65
C LEU A 93 0.02 -30.23 12.84
N TYR A 94 -0.06 -30.74 14.07
CA TYR A 94 -0.95 -31.86 14.42
C TYR A 94 -2.43 -31.47 14.28
N ARG A 95 -2.80 -30.27 14.75
CA ARG A 95 -4.15 -29.73 14.62
C ARG A 95 -4.53 -29.47 13.17
N LEU A 96 -3.59 -29.04 12.33
CA LEU A 96 -3.80 -28.80 10.89
C LEU A 96 -4.17 -30.06 10.10
N GLN A 97 -3.83 -31.27 10.60
CA GLN A 97 -4.27 -32.51 9.97
C GLN A 97 -5.78 -32.73 10.11
N HIS A 98 -6.36 -32.23 11.20
CA HIS A 98 -7.77 -32.41 11.54
C HIS A 98 -8.63 -31.20 11.14
N ASP A 99 -8.07 -29.98 11.27
CA ASP A 99 -8.73 -28.73 10.93
C ASP A 99 -7.81 -27.82 10.10
N LYS A 100 -8.12 -27.70 8.80
CA LYS A 100 -7.34 -26.88 7.86
C LYS A 100 -7.49 -25.38 8.08
N THR A 101 -8.49 -24.94 8.85
CA THR A 101 -8.81 -23.53 9.11
C THR A 101 -8.20 -22.97 10.40
N VAL A 102 -7.42 -23.76 11.14
CA VAL A 102 -6.82 -23.36 12.44
C VAL A 102 -6.02 -22.05 12.33
N LEU A 103 -5.33 -21.83 11.21
CA LEU A 103 -4.54 -20.61 10.99
C LEU A 103 -5.40 -19.36 10.68
N GLU A 104 -6.67 -19.52 10.31
CA GLU A 104 -7.61 -18.41 10.10
C GLU A 104 -8.27 -17.95 11.41
N LYS A 105 -8.23 -18.80 12.45
CA LYS A 105 -8.83 -18.54 13.75
C LYS A 105 -7.90 -17.70 14.62
N ILE A 106 -7.93 -16.38 14.43
CA ILE A 106 -7.06 -15.42 15.14
C ILE A 106 -7.26 -15.43 16.66
N TYR A 107 -8.42 -15.87 17.16
CA TYR A 107 -8.73 -15.98 18.59
C TYR A 107 -8.10 -17.19 19.27
N ASP A 108 -7.57 -18.15 18.49
CA ASP A 108 -6.88 -19.32 19.03
C ASP A 108 -5.53 -18.90 19.63
N ILE A 109 -5.25 -19.36 20.85
CA ILE A 109 -4.06 -18.97 21.62
C ILE A 109 -2.78 -19.37 20.87
N ASP A 110 -2.76 -20.55 20.24
CA ASP A 110 -1.56 -21.04 19.55
C ASP A 110 -1.30 -20.27 18.27
N THR A 111 -2.36 -20.05 17.49
CA THR A 111 -2.30 -19.26 16.26
C THR A 111 -1.89 -17.81 16.57
N ALA A 112 -2.48 -17.18 17.59
CA ALA A 112 -2.12 -15.83 18.01
C ALA A 112 -0.67 -15.73 18.48
N THR A 113 -0.21 -16.70 19.28
CA THR A 113 1.17 -16.77 19.78
C THR A 113 2.14 -16.94 18.61
N ALA A 114 1.86 -17.84 17.68
CA ALA A 114 2.70 -18.08 16.52
C ALA A 114 2.77 -16.86 15.58
N LEU A 115 1.66 -16.17 15.33
CA LEU A 115 1.64 -14.94 14.53
C LEU A 115 2.41 -13.80 15.22
N SER A 116 2.30 -13.66 16.54
CA SER A 116 3.07 -12.68 17.31
C SER A 116 4.58 -12.95 17.21
N ARG A 117 5.00 -14.21 17.38
CA ARG A 117 6.41 -14.63 17.25
C ARG A 117 6.93 -14.43 15.82
N GLN A 118 6.13 -14.78 14.81
CA GLN A 118 6.47 -14.49 13.41
C GLN A 118 6.73 -12.99 13.21
N LYS A 119 5.84 -12.14 13.72
CA LYS A 119 5.99 -10.68 13.60
C LYS A 119 7.28 -10.18 14.28
N ALA A 120 7.61 -10.70 15.47
CA ALA A 120 8.83 -10.37 16.18
C ALA A 120 10.10 -10.77 15.40
N VAL A 121 10.13 -12.00 14.86
CA VAL A 121 11.24 -12.50 14.04
C VAL A 121 11.39 -11.70 12.74
N CYS A 122 10.31 -11.45 12.01
CA CYS A 122 10.36 -10.63 10.79
C CYS A 122 10.83 -9.20 11.07
N HIS A 123 10.47 -8.65 12.23
CA HIS A 123 10.93 -7.33 12.65
C HIS A 123 12.44 -7.32 12.93
N ASP A 124 12.97 -8.34 13.60
CA ASP A 124 14.41 -8.48 13.85
C ASP A 124 15.23 -8.68 12.55
N ILE A 125 14.70 -9.47 11.60
CA ILE A 125 15.27 -9.60 10.24
C ILE A 125 15.32 -8.24 9.54
N HIS A 126 14.21 -7.49 9.57
CA HIS A 126 14.17 -6.16 8.97
C HIS A 126 15.18 -5.21 9.62
N HIS A 127 15.32 -5.24 10.95
CA HIS A 127 16.33 -4.46 11.67
C HIS A 127 17.75 -4.84 11.29
N MET A 128 18.04 -6.13 11.14
CA MET A 128 19.33 -6.58 10.66
C MET A 128 19.62 -6.02 9.26
N HIS A 129 18.66 -6.08 8.33
CA HIS A 129 18.82 -5.53 6.99
C HIS A 129 19.04 -4.01 6.99
N ALA A 130 18.40 -3.28 7.91
CA ALA A 130 18.47 -1.83 7.99
C ALA A 130 19.72 -1.30 8.70
N PHE A 131 20.16 -2.00 9.76
CA PHE A 131 21.15 -1.49 10.72
C PHE A 131 22.50 -2.21 10.70
N LEU A 132 22.63 -3.32 9.97
CA LEU A 132 23.94 -3.92 9.75
C LEU A 132 24.83 -2.96 8.96
N ARG A 133 26.06 -2.77 9.42
CA ARG A 133 27.09 -1.97 8.74
C ARG A 133 28.34 -2.82 8.56
N PHE A 134 28.84 -2.83 7.35
CA PHE A 134 30.09 -3.50 7.00
C PHE A 134 31.26 -2.55 7.23
N LYS A 135 32.28 -3.05 7.90
CA LYS A 135 33.56 -2.39 8.10
C LYS A 135 34.63 -3.12 7.32
N GLU A 136 35.46 -2.40 6.59
CA GLU A 136 36.54 -3.04 5.83
C GLU A 136 37.61 -3.60 6.78
N ILE A 137 38.14 -4.78 6.46
CA ILE A 137 39.31 -5.36 7.12
C ILE A 137 40.42 -5.42 6.08
N ALA A 138 41.60 -4.89 6.45
CA ALA A 138 42.81 -5.09 5.65
C ALA A 138 43.06 -6.59 5.45
N SER A 139 43.13 -7.01 4.18
CA SER A 139 43.31 -8.42 3.81
C SER A 139 44.52 -9.02 4.53
N LEU A 140 44.33 -10.14 5.23
CA LEU A 140 45.43 -10.96 5.72
C LEU A 140 46.02 -11.74 4.53
N GLY A 141 47.14 -11.25 4.01
CA GLY A 141 48.00 -12.00 3.11
C GLY A 141 47.56 -11.99 1.64
N ASP A 142 48.58 -12.11 0.79
CA ASP A 142 48.54 -12.09 -0.66
C ASP A 142 47.54 -13.09 -1.29
N ASP A 143 47.07 -12.75 -2.51
CA ASP A 143 46.24 -13.52 -3.46
C ASP A 143 44.70 -13.41 -3.48
N THR A 144 44.03 -12.66 -2.61
CA THR A 144 42.58 -12.37 -2.79
C THR A 144 42.32 -10.97 -3.37
N PHE A 145 41.97 -10.90 -4.66
CA PHE A 145 41.55 -9.68 -5.38
C PHE A 145 40.23 -9.04 -4.87
N ARG A 146 39.60 -9.58 -3.82
CA ARG A 146 38.27 -9.14 -3.34
C ARG A 146 38.40 -8.55 -1.93
N ARG A 147 37.80 -7.38 -1.75
CA ARG A 147 37.79 -6.65 -0.48
C ARG A 147 37.00 -7.44 0.57
N CYS A 148 37.55 -7.50 1.78
CA CYS A 148 37.00 -8.25 2.91
C CYS A 148 36.35 -7.30 3.91
N PHE A 149 35.13 -7.64 4.34
CA PHE A 149 34.36 -6.83 5.27
C PHE A 149 33.90 -7.63 6.49
N THR A 150 33.76 -6.97 7.63
CA THR A 150 33.15 -7.53 8.83
C THR A 150 32.00 -6.69 9.30
N ALA A 151 30.94 -7.34 9.78
CA ALA A 151 29.83 -6.68 10.43
C ALA A 151 29.50 -7.38 11.75
N TRP A 152 29.04 -6.59 12.72
CA TRP A 152 28.56 -7.07 14.02
C TRP A 152 27.08 -6.74 14.17
N TYR A 153 26.29 -7.72 14.60
CA TYR A 153 24.88 -7.52 14.92
C TYR A 153 24.47 -8.38 16.11
N GLU A 154 23.58 -7.86 16.93
CA GLU A 154 23.04 -8.54 18.12
C GLU A 154 21.55 -8.83 17.90
N PRO A 155 21.22 -10.01 17.35
CA PRO A 155 19.84 -10.37 17.10
C PRO A 155 19.14 -10.81 18.39
N GLN A 156 17.85 -10.51 18.50
CA GLN A 156 16.99 -11.04 19.55
C GLN A 156 16.62 -12.51 19.28
N HIS A 157 16.59 -12.91 18.02
CA HIS A 157 16.14 -14.23 17.59
C HIS A 157 17.23 -14.94 16.75
N PHE A 158 17.10 -16.25 16.51
CA PHE A 158 18.03 -17.05 15.71
C PHE A 158 17.79 -16.84 14.21
N ILE A 159 17.97 -15.61 13.73
CA ILE A 159 17.52 -15.17 12.40
C ILE A 159 18.54 -15.36 11.27
N ILE A 160 19.76 -15.80 11.59
CA ILE A 160 20.90 -15.72 10.66
C ILE A 160 20.63 -16.50 9.37
N ALA A 161 20.19 -17.76 9.48
CA ALA A 161 19.91 -18.59 8.31
C ALA A 161 18.90 -17.93 7.35
N GLU A 162 17.88 -17.24 7.88
CA GLU A 162 16.81 -16.61 7.10
C GLU A 162 17.18 -15.20 6.60
N ALA A 163 17.95 -14.43 7.38
CA ALA A 163 18.32 -13.06 7.04
C ALA A 163 19.45 -12.99 5.99
N ILE A 164 20.36 -13.96 5.99
CA ILE A 164 21.62 -13.94 5.21
C ILE A 164 21.44 -13.95 3.69
N PRO A 165 20.49 -14.70 3.09
CA PRO A 165 20.26 -14.68 1.64
C PRO A 165 20.05 -13.27 1.05
N PHE A 166 19.55 -12.31 1.84
CA PHE A 166 19.45 -10.90 1.43
C PHE A 166 20.83 -10.29 1.16
N PHE A 167 21.79 -10.50 2.06
CA PHE A 167 23.15 -9.95 1.96
C PHE A 167 23.92 -10.63 0.82
N CYS A 168 23.79 -11.95 0.63
CA CYS A 168 24.43 -12.65 -0.50
C CYS A 168 24.01 -12.09 -1.87
N ARG A 169 22.73 -11.74 -2.04
CA ARG A 169 22.21 -11.16 -3.29
C ARG A 169 22.64 -9.71 -3.49
N ARG A 170 22.66 -8.91 -2.42
CA ARG A 170 22.94 -7.47 -2.50
C ARG A 170 24.43 -7.15 -2.54
N PHE A 171 25.24 -8.02 -1.95
CA PHE A 171 26.67 -7.84 -1.73
C PHE A 171 27.45 -9.04 -2.26
N SER A 172 27.19 -9.40 -3.53
CA SER A 172 27.82 -10.53 -4.20
C SER A 172 29.27 -10.30 -4.57
N ASP A 173 29.70 -9.04 -4.64
CA ASP A 173 30.95 -8.61 -5.28
C ASP A 173 32.10 -8.49 -4.27
N MET A 174 31.78 -8.48 -2.98
CA MET A 174 32.73 -8.47 -1.87
C MET A 174 32.67 -9.74 -1.03
N ASP A 175 33.75 -10.01 -0.31
CA ASP A 175 33.78 -11.06 0.70
C ASP A 175 33.47 -10.44 2.07
N TRP A 176 32.65 -11.12 2.85
CA TRP A 176 32.18 -10.56 4.10
C TRP A 176 31.89 -11.60 5.16
N GLN A 177 31.99 -11.17 6.42
CA GLN A 177 31.61 -11.95 7.59
C GLN A 177 30.64 -11.16 8.46
N ILE A 178 29.61 -11.83 8.94
CA ILE A 178 28.61 -11.29 9.86
C ILE A 178 28.71 -12.10 11.14
N LEU A 179 29.13 -11.45 12.21
CA LEU A 179 29.38 -12.07 13.51
C LEU A 179 28.25 -11.69 14.47
N THR A 180 27.67 -12.68 15.13
CA THR A 180 26.61 -12.45 16.12
C THR A 180 26.74 -13.42 17.31
N PRO A 181 26.17 -13.07 18.48
CA PRO A 181 26.12 -13.95 19.65
C PRO A 181 25.17 -15.15 19.50
N LYS A 182 24.39 -15.25 18.41
CA LYS A 182 23.47 -16.38 18.15
C LYS A 182 23.87 -17.18 16.89
N GLY A 183 25.09 -16.97 16.40
CA GLY A 183 25.68 -17.67 15.26
C GLY A 183 26.47 -16.71 14.36
N SER A 184 27.22 -17.24 13.41
CA SER A 184 28.00 -16.42 12.48
C SER A 184 27.77 -16.85 11.04
N ALA A 185 27.93 -15.94 10.08
CA ALA A 185 27.83 -16.21 8.66
C ALA A 185 29.03 -15.63 7.91
N PHE A 186 29.55 -16.41 6.97
CA PHE A 186 30.75 -16.10 6.21
C PHE A 186 30.47 -16.28 4.72
N TYR A 187 30.77 -15.27 3.93
CA TYR A 187 30.61 -15.30 2.49
C TYR A 187 31.94 -15.02 1.81
N PHE A 188 32.53 -16.09 1.26
CA PHE A 188 33.85 -16.06 0.62
C PHE A 188 33.76 -16.73 -0.73
N ASN A 189 34.32 -16.11 -1.78
CA ASN A 189 34.36 -16.69 -3.13
C ASN A 189 32.98 -17.17 -3.63
N LYS A 190 31.94 -16.37 -3.37
CA LYS A 190 30.54 -16.67 -3.71
C LYS A 190 29.97 -17.93 -3.03
N ARG A 191 30.61 -18.40 -1.96
CA ARG A 191 30.15 -19.52 -1.12
C ARG A 191 29.77 -19.02 0.26
N LEU A 192 28.66 -19.54 0.77
CA LEU A 192 28.13 -19.21 2.09
C LEU A 192 28.44 -20.33 3.08
N PHE A 193 28.96 -19.95 4.25
CA PHE A 193 29.21 -20.84 5.38
C PHE A 193 28.57 -20.26 6.63
N PHE A 194 27.99 -21.12 7.47
CA PHE A 194 27.51 -20.76 8.81
C PHE A 194 28.48 -21.30 9.85
N GLY A 195 28.79 -20.48 10.85
CA GLY A 195 29.69 -20.84 11.94
C GLY A 195 29.06 -20.62 13.31
N GLU A 196 29.84 -20.94 14.34
CA GLU A 196 29.42 -20.86 15.74
C GLU A 196 29.25 -19.40 16.22
N PRO A 197 28.51 -19.19 17.33
CA PRO A 197 28.34 -17.88 17.94
C PRO A 197 29.66 -17.22 18.33
N ILE A 198 29.79 -15.92 18.06
CA ILE A 198 30.92 -15.11 18.51
C ILE A 198 30.39 -14.08 19.49
N PHE A 199 30.95 -14.05 20.69
CA PHE A 199 30.46 -13.23 21.81
C PHE A 199 31.14 -11.87 21.93
N LYS A 200 32.16 -11.58 21.12
CA LYS A 200 32.94 -10.34 21.22
C LYS A 200 32.90 -9.55 19.92
N LYS A 201 32.48 -8.28 20.03
CA LYS A 201 32.50 -7.31 18.93
C LYS A 201 33.95 -6.99 18.51
N PRO A 202 34.30 -7.12 17.21
CA PRO A 202 35.60 -6.69 16.72
C PRO A 202 35.73 -5.16 16.78
N GLN A 203 36.86 -4.66 17.30
CA GLN A 203 37.17 -3.23 17.37
C GLN A 203 37.99 -2.82 16.14
N ASN A 204 37.32 -2.49 15.05
CA ASN A 204 37.97 -1.94 13.86
C ASN A 204 37.56 -0.47 13.67
N LYS A 205 38.56 0.40 13.48
CA LYS A 205 38.37 1.80 13.07
C LYS A 205 38.30 1.87 11.54
N ASP A 206 37.39 2.65 11.00
CA ASP A 206 37.09 2.69 9.56
C ASP A 206 37.06 4.14 9.06
N GLU A 207 37.84 4.46 8.02
CA GLU A 207 37.85 5.77 7.35
C GLU A 207 36.51 6.08 6.66
N THR A 208 35.70 5.04 6.34
CA THR A 208 34.40 5.22 5.68
C THR A 208 33.32 5.80 6.61
N GLU A 209 33.51 5.76 7.93
CA GLU A 209 32.55 6.30 8.89
C GLU A 209 32.42 7.83 8.81
N GLU A 210 33.52 8.55 8.56
CA GLU A 210 33.49 10.03 8.44
C GLU A 210 32.74 10.48 7.18
N LEU A 211 32.94 9.78 6.06
CA LEU A 211 32.22 10.04 4.81
C LEU A 211 30.71 9.84 5.00
N TRP A 212 30.32 8.77 5.71
CA TRP A 212 28.92 8.51 6.01
C TRP A 212 28.29 9.56 6.93
N LYS A 213 28.98 9.98 8.00
CA LYS A 213 28.53 11.05 8.89
C LYS A 213 28.31 12.37 8.13
N THR A 214 29.22 12.69 7.21
CA THR A 214 29.13 13.88 6.37
C THR A 214 27.91 13.81 5.44
N TYR A 215 27.75 12.67 4.75
CA TYR A 215 26.60 12.43 3.87
C TYR A 215 25.27 12.53 4.66
N PHE A 216 25.16 11.82 5.79
CA PHE A 216 23.97 11.82 6.63
C PHE A 216 23.58 13.23 7.09
N SER A 217 24.57 14.01 7.54
CA SER A 217 24.38 15.39 7.97
C SER A 217 23.87 16.31 6.85
N SER A 218 24.28 16.04 5.61
CA SER A 218 23.88 16.83 4.43
C SER A 218 22.45 16.56 3.96
N ILE A 219 21.96 15.33 4.13
CA ILE A 219 20.60 14.93 3.72
C ILE A 219 19.56 15.13 4.84
N PHE A 220 19.99 15.41 6.06
CA PHE A 220 19.11 15.65 7.19
C PHE A 220 18.24 16.89 6.97
N ASN A 221 16.93 16.69 6.86
CA ASN A 221 15.97 17.78 6.69
C ASN A 221 15.35 18.17 8.04
N PRO A 222 15.74 19.32 8.63
CA PRO A 222 15.29 19.71 9.95
C PRO A 222 13.77 20.00 9.99
N ALA A 223 13.19 20.51 8.89
CA ALA A 223 11.76 20.80 8.80
C ALA A 223 10.86 19.54 8.79
N ARG A 224 11.45 18.35 8.63
CA ARG A 224 10.74 17.05 8.67
C ARG A 224 11.03 16.23 9.92
N LEU A 225 11.71 16.81 10.90
CA LEU A 225 12.12 16.10 12.10
C LEU A 225 10.90 15.70 12.97
N LYS A 226 10.72 14.40 13.19
CA LYS A 226 9.76 13.83 14.14
C LYS A 226 10.47 12.87 15.07
N VAL A 227 10.95 13.37 16.20
CA VAL A 227 11.82 12.63 17.14
C VAL A 227 11.19 11.29 17.57
N LYS A 228 9.90 11.27 17.91
CA LYS A 228 9.20 10.03 18.31
C LYS A 228 9.15 8.98 17.19
N THR A 229 8.88 9.41 15.96
CA THR A 229 8.84 8.53 14.79
C THR A 229 10.25 8.04 14.42
N MET A 230 11.24 8.92 14.50
CA MET A 230 12.64 8.57 14.29
C MET A 230 13.12 7.50 15.29
N GLN A 231 12.85 7.68 16.59
CA GLN A 231 13.19 6.70 17.62
C GLN A 231 12.42 5.36 17.47
N SER A 232 11.19 5.41 16.94
CA SER A 232 10.44 4.19 16.62
C SER A 232 11.07 3.40 15.46
N HIS A 233 11.60 4.09 14.45
CA HIS A 233 12.23 3.43 13.31
C HIS A 233 13.68 3.03 13.58
N MET A 234 14.39 3.80 14.41
CA MET A 234 15.78 3.57 14.80
C MET A 234 15.90 3.44 16.33
N PRO A 235 15.58 2.27 16.89
CA PRO A 235 15.64 2.05 18.34
C PRO A 235 17.04 2.27 18.91
N LYS A 236 17.12 2.89 20.09
CA LYS A 236 18.39 3.20 20.78
C LYS A 236 19.30 2.00 21.00
N LYS A 237 18.74 0.79 21.16
CA LYS A 237 19.53 -0.45 21.30
C LYS A 237 20.51 -0.72 20.15
N TYR A 238 20.21 -0.24 18.94
CA TYR A 238 21.07 -0.45 17.77
C TYR A 238 22.04 0.70 17.50
N TRP A 239 21.97 1.79 18.28
CA TRP A 239 22.80 2.98 18.05
C TRP A 239 24.29 2.71 18.24
N SER A 240 24.64 1.73 19.07
CA SER A 240 26.02 1.26 19.25
C SER A 240 26.66 0.69 17.97
N ASN A 241 25.85 0.37 16.96
CA ASN A 241 26.29 -0.16 15.67
C ASN A 241 26.22 0.88 14.54
N LEU A 242 25.79 2.12 14.84
CA LEU A 242 25.48 3.13 13.83
C LEU A 242 26.36 4.38 14.02
N PRO A 243 27.26 4.69 13.07
CA PRO A 243 28.11 5.88 13.15
C PRO A 243 27.30 7.18 13.12
N GLU A 244 26.13 7.19 12.47
CA GLU A 244 25.22 8.34 12.46
C GLU A 244 24.63 8.65 13.84
N ALA A 245 24.57 7.69 14.77
CA ALA A 245 23.98 7.93 16.08
C ALA A 245 24.71 9.00 16.89
N GLU A 246 26.01 9.18 16.69
CA GLU A 246 26.83 10.20 17.38
C GLU A 246 26.46 11.63 16.97
N ILE A 247 25.96 11.84 15.75
CA ILE A 247 25.62 13.16 15.22
C ILE A 247 24.13 13.50 15.37
N ILE A 248 23.27 12.53 15.72
CA ILE A 248 21.82 12.76 15.81
C ILE A 248 21.47 13.83 16.84
N ASP A 249 22.04 13.75 18.04
CA ASP A 249 21.71 14.70 19.12
C ASP A 249 22.09 16.13 18.71
N SER A 250 23.28 16.32 18.14
CA SER A 250 23.70 17.65 17.65
C SER A 250 22.87 18.15 16.47
N LEU A 251 22.39 17.28 15.57
CA LEU A 251 21.52 17.66 14.46
C LEU A 251 20.10 18.02 14.93
N VAL A 252 19.60 17.35 15.97
CA VAL A 252 18.30 17.64 16.59
C VAL A 252 18.36 18.98 17.32
N ASP A 253 19.40 19.22 18.11
CA ASP A 253 19.58 20.48 18.86
C ASP A 253 19.73 21.68 17.92
N ASN A 254 20.42 21.51 16.79
CA ASN A 254 20.60 22.55 15.78
C ASN A 254 19.46 22.61 14.73
N ALA A 255 18.38 21.85 14.90
CA ALA A 255 17.32 21.79 13.89
C ALA A 255 16.55 23.12 13.80
N GLU A 256 16.21 23.73 14.94
CA GLU A 256 15.46 25.00 14.99
C GLU A 256 16.26 26.15 14.37
N THR A 257 17.55 26.26 14.72
CA THR A 257 18.44 27.30 14.17
C THR A 257 18.63 27.15 12.66
N ARG A 258 18.69 25.91 12.14
CA ARG A 258 18.71 25.66 10.69
C ARG A 258 17.40 26.05 10.01
N ILE A 259 16.25 25.78 10.63
CA ILE A 259 14.94 26.19 10.09
C ILE A 259 14.85 27.72 10.00
N GLU A 260 15.23 28.44 11.07
CA GLU A 260 15.26 29.90 11.04
C GLU A 260 16.19 30.45 9.96
N THR A 261 17.35 29.82 9.77
CA THR A 261 18.30 30.20 8.72
C THR A 261 17.70 29.98 7.33
N MET A 262 17.01 28.86 7.12
CA MET A 262 16.33 28.53 5.87
C MET A 262 15.15 29.48 5.59
N GLU A 263 14.39 29.89 6.60
CA GLU A 263 13.30 30.87 6.45
C GLU A 263 13.82 32.27 6.11
N LYS A 264 14.96 32.66 6.68
CA LYS A 264 15.65 33.92 6.39
C LYS A 264 16.35 33.89 5.02
N GLN A 265 16.57 32.71 4.45
CA GLN A 265 17.24 32.57 3.17
C GLN A 265 16.28 32.93 2.02
N PRO A 266 16.64 33.89 1.15
CA PRO A 266 15.78 34.26 0.03
C PRO A 266 15.63 33.07 -0.92
N VAL A 267 14.40 32.86 -1.43
CA VAL A 267 14.14 31.86 -2.47
C VAL A 267 15.02 32.21 -3.67
N LEU A 268 15.95 31.32 -4.00
CA LEU A 268 16.79 31.49 -5.18
C LEU A 268 15.90 31.54 -6.42
N PRO A 269 16.15 32.47 -7.35
CA PRO A 269 15.41 32.49 -8.60
C PRO A 269 15.59 31.13 -9.30
N PRO A 270 14.54 30.60 -9.95
CA PRO A 270 14.66 29.37 -10.69
C PRO A 270 15.79 29.52 -11.74
N PRO A 271 16.56 28.46 -12.01
CA PRO A 271 17.60 28.50 -13.03
C PRO A 271 17.04 29.03 -14.36
N LEU A 272 17.83 29.81 -15.11
CA LEU A 272 17.36 30.46 -16.36
C LEU A 272 16.79 29.50 -17.41
N PHE A 273 17.22 28.23 -17.38
CA PHE A 273 16.71 27.18 -18.28
C PHE A 273 15.33 26.65 -17.88
N HIS A 274 14.88 26.91 -16.65
CA HIS A 274 13.59 26.47 -16.13
C HIS A 274 12.45 27.11 -16.93
N SER A 275 12.53 28.41 -17.22
CA SER A 275 11.51 29.13 -18.01
C SER A 275 11.29 28.46 -19.38
N ARG A 276 12.39 28.16 -20.09
CA ARG A 276 12.36 27.47 -21.39
C ARG A 276 11.79 26.05 -21.31
N LEU A 277 12.05 25.32 -20.22
CA LEU A 277 11.46 23.99 -19.99
C LEU A 277 9.95 24.10 -19.73
N THR A 278 9.49 25.07 -18.95
CA THR A 278 8.06 25.32 -18.73
C THR A 278 7.34 25.71 -20.02
N GLU A 279 7.93 26.60 -20.83
CA GLU A 279 7.39 26.99 -22.14
C GLU A 279 7.29 25.78 -23.08
N ARG A 280 8.37 25.01 -23.21
CA ARG A 280 8.40 23.80 -24.05
C ARG A 280 7.42 22.73 -23.58
N ASN A 281 7.23 22.58 -22.27
CA ASN A 281 6.23 21.67 -21.71
C ASN A 281 4.81 22.17 -22.01
N ALA A 282 4.54 23.46 -21.88
CA ALA A 282 3.25 24.06 -22.24
C ALA A 282 2.95 23.86 -23.74
N GLU A 283 3.93 24.11 -24.62
CA GLU A 283 3.83 23.86 -26.06
C GLU A 283 3.60 22.37 -26.38
N ASN A 284 4.30 21.46 -25.69
CA ASN A 284 4.10 20.03 -25.85
C ASN A 284 2.71 19.57 -25.39
N VAL A 285 2.19 20.14 -24.31
CA VAL A 285 0.82 19.89 -23.83
C VAL A 285 -0.20 20.37 -24.87
N ILE A 286 -0.01 21.58 -25.43
CA ILE A 286 -0.85 22.13 -26.49
C ILE A 286 -0.79 21.24 -27.75
N ARG A 287 0.40 20.84 -28.17
CA ARG A 287 0.61 19.98 -29.36
C ARG A 287 0.04 18.58 -29.20
N THR A 288 0.15 18.00 -28.00
CA THR A 288 -0.42 16.68 -27.67
C THR A 288 -1.94 16.76 -27.60
N SER A 289 -2.48 17.83 -27.02
CA SER A 289 -3.92 18.15 -27.01
C SER A 289 -4.49 18.31 -28.43
N LEU A 290 -3.77 18.97 -29.33
CA LEU A 290 -4.19 19.15 -30.73
C LEU A 290 -4.15 17.84 -31.54
N LYS A 291 -3.15 16.97 -31.30
CA LYS A 291 -3.09 15.64 -31.92
C LYS A 291 -4.16 14.68 -31.39
N SER A 292 -4.45 14.69 -30.09
CA SER A 292 -5.53 13.86 -29.53
C SER A 292 -6.91 14.33 -30.01
N ARG A 293 -7.13 15.65 -30.14
CA ARG A 293 -8.37 16.25 -30.69
C ARG A 293 -8.74 15.78 -32.10
N ALA A 294 -7.77 15.41 -32.94
CA ALA A 294 -8.02 14.96 -34.32
C ALA A 294 -8.45 13.48 -34.44
N THR A 295 -8.32 12.69 -33.36
CA THR A 295 -8.41 11.21 -33.44
C THR A 295 -9.62 10.61 -32.70
N LEU A 296 -10.33 11.40 -31.88
CA LEU A 296 -11.45 10.91 -31.07
C LEU A 296 -12.77 11.08 -31.82
N LYS A 297 -13.22 10.01 -32.49
CA LYS A 297 -14.47 10.00 -33.27
C LYS A 297 -15.60 9.19 -32.64
N THR A 298 -15.28 8.25 -31.74
CA THR A 298 -16.24 7.35 -31.09
C THR A 298 -16.23 7.54 -29.57
N LEU A 299 -17.29 7.10 -28.88
CA LEU A 299 -17.29 7.14 -27.41
C LEU A 299 -16.23 6.20 -26.82
N ASP A 300 -15.91 5.08 -27.48
CA ASP A 300 -14.85 4.18 -27.02
C ASP A 300 -13.47 4.86 -27.04
N ASP A 301 -13.14 5.57 -28.12
CA ASP A 301 -11.91 6.36 -28.20
C ASP A 301 -11.88 7.45 -27.13
N LEU A 302 -13.01 8.15 -26.95
CA LEU A 302 -13.15 9.17 -25.93
C LEU A 302 -12.93 8.60 -24.52
N ASN A 303 -13.52 7.44 -24.23
CA ASN A 303 -13.41 6.75 -22.95
C ASN A 303 -11.98 6.30 -22.65
N LYS A 304 -11.23 5.82 -23.66
CA LYS A 304 -9.79 5.55 -23.54
C LYS A 304 -9.01 6.82 -23.18
N GLY A 305 -9.36 7.93 -23.82
CA GLY A 305 -8.82 9.25 -23.51
C GLY A 305 -9.09 9.66 -22.06
N ILE A 306 -10.35 9.61 -21.63
CA ILE A 306 -10.79 9.97 -20.27
C ILE A 306 -10.04 9.14 -19.21
N LYS A 307 -9.93 7.83 -19.41
CA LYS A 307 -9.23 6.91 -18.49
C LYS A 307 -7.73 7.19 -18.35
N SER A 308 -7.11 7.81 -19.35
CA SER A 308 -5.69 8.18 -19.35
C SER A 308 -5.43 9.64 -18.99
N CYS A 309 -6.48 10.42 -18.70
CA CYS A 309 -6.42 11.86 -18.50
C CYS A 309 -5.62 12.23 -17.24
N LYS A 310 -4.64 13.13 -17.41
CA LYS A 310 -3.82 13.69 -16.32
C LYS A 310 -3.90 15.21 -16.24
N SER A 311 -4.93 15.81 -16.84
CA SER A 311 -5.04 17.26 -17.04
C SER A 311 -5.33 18.06 -15.76
N CYS A 312 -5.71 17.43 -14.66
CA CYS A 312 -5.90 18.08 -13.36
C CYS A 312 -5.47 17.18 -12.19
N PRO A 313 -5.23 17.71 -10.98
CA PRO A 313 -4.74 16.93 -9.84
C PRO A 313 -5.65 15.78 -9.37
N LEU A 314 -6.93 15.78 -9.76
CA LEU A 314 -7.90 14.78 -9.31
C LEU A 314 -7.52 13.34 -9.70
N HIS A 315 -6.82 13.16 -10.83
CA HIS A 315 -6.38 11.83 -11.28
C HIS A 315 -5.39 11.15 -10.31
N CYS A 316 -4.71 11.92 -9.46
CA CYS A 316 -3.75 11.38 -8.49
C CYS A 316 -4.41 10.67 -7.31
N SER A 317 -5.64 11.09 -6.95
CA SER A 317 -6.31 10.66 -5.72
C SER A 317 -7.49 9.73 -5.99
N SER A 318 -8.17 9.87 -7.12
CA SER A 318 -9.25 8.96 -7.55
C SER A 318 -8.72 7.58 -7.87
N THR A 319 -9.54 6.54 -7.69
CA THR A 319 -9.18 5.17 -8.09
C THR A 319 -9.10 5.04 -9.61
N GLN A 320 -10.05 5.65 -10.31
CA GLN A 320 -10.13 5.63 -11.77
C GLN A 320 -11.00 6.79 -12.29
N ALA A 321 -10.91 7.07 -13.59
CA ALA A 321 -11.86 7.95 -14.25
C ALA A 321 -13.22 7.24 -14.44
N VAL A 322 -14.31 7.96 -14.20
CA VAL A 322 -15.67 7.48 -14.45
C VAL A 322 -16.18 8.13 -15.72
N CYS A 323 -16.29 7.32 -16.78
CA CYS A 323 -16.80 7.74 -18.08
C CYS A 323 -18.33 7.90 -18.05
N GLY A 324 -18.88 8.59 -19.05
CA GLY A 324 -20.32 8.55 -19.28
C GLY A 324 -20.78 7.16 -19.75
N GLU A 325 -22.06 6.88 -19.57
CA GLU A 325 -22.69 5.60 -19.92
C GLU A 325 -24.05 5.86 -20.58
N GLY A 326 -24.32 5.18 -21.71
CA GLY A 326 -25.59 5.25 -22.43
C GLY A 326 -25.39 5.07 -23.94
N PRO A 327 -26.47 5.15 -24.74
CA PRO A 327 -26.39 5.00 -26.19
C PRO A 327 -25.72 6.21 -26.85
N GLU A 328 -24.94 5.98 -27.93
CA GLU A 328 -24.23 7.05 -28.65
C GLU A 328 -25.19 8.03 -29.37
N ASN A 329 -26.47 7.70 -29.51
CA ASN A 329 -27.50 8.51 -30.14
C ASN A 329 -28.62 8.92 -29.16
N ALA A 330 -28.31 8.97 -27.86
CA ALA A 330 -29.27 9.34 -26.83
C ALA A 330 -29.85 10.74 -27.09
N SER A 331 -31.18 10.84 -27.23
CA SER A 331 -31.86 12.13 -27.38
C SER A 331 -31.82 12.99 -26.10
N LEU A 332 -31.59 12.35 -24.95
CA LEU A 332 -31.47 13.00 -23.64
C LEU A 332 -30.12 12.68 -23.01
N MET A 333 -29.42 13.73 -22.57
CA MET A 333 -28.21 13.60 -21.77
C MET A 333 -28.43 14.12 -20.34
N ILE A 334 -27.98 13.37 -19.34
CA ILE A 334 -28.02 13.73 -17.93
C ILE A 334 -26.61 14.06 -17.46
N VAL A 335 -26.41 15.25 -16.88
CA VAL A 335 -25.09 15.70 -16.41
C VAL A 335 -25.14 15.99 -14.91
N GLY A 336 -24.38 15.21 -14.14
CA GLY A 336 -24.14 15.42 -12.71
C GLY A 336 -22.90 16.26 -12.40
N GLU A 337 -22.55 16.38 -11.12
CA GLU A 337 -21.39 17.15 -10.66
C GLU A 337 -20.07 16.39 -10.89
N GLN A 338 -19.88 15.27 -10.20
CA GLN A 338 -18.68 14.45 -10.21
C GLN A 338 -19.03 13.03 -9.72
N PRO A 339 -18.15 12.03 -9.90
CA PRO A 339 -18.37 10.70 -9.36
C PRO A 339 -18.33 10.72 -7.83
N GLY A 340 -19.09 9.83 -7.20
CA GLY A 340 -19.01 9.56 -5.76
C GLY A 340 -18.08 8.39 -5.43
N ASP A 341 -18.09 8.01 -4.15
CA ASP A 341 -17.27 6.93 -3.60
C ASP A 341 -17.49 5.58 -4.30
N ARG A 342 -18.77 5.22 -4.56
CA ARG A 342 -19.10 3.96 -5.23
C ARG A 342 -18.80 4.03 -6.72
N GLU A 343 -19.13 5.15 -7.36
CA GLU A 343 -18.87 5.40 -8.77
C GLU A 343 -17.37 5.27 -9.08
N ASP A 344 -16.51 5.84 -8.23
CA ASP A 344 -15.05 5.77 -8.36
C ASP A 344 -14.50 4.33 -8.25
N LEU A 345 -15.10 3.47 -7.43
CA LEU A 345 -14.65 2.08 -7.30
C LEU A 345 -15.14 1.18 -8.45
N VAL A 346 -16.36 1.41 -8.92
CA VAL A 346 -17.00 0.55 -9.93
C VAL A 346 -16.75 1.05 -11.36
N GLY A 347 -16.46 2.34 -11.53
CA GLY A 347 -16.24 2.96 -12.83
C GLY A 347 -17.51 3.32 -13.60
N ARG A 348 -18.68 3.38 -12.93
CA ARG A 348 -19.98 3.70 -13.57
C ARG A 348 -20.64 4.93 -12.93
N PRO A 349 -21.25 5.83 -13.70
CA PRO A 349 -21.86 7.06 -13.18
C PRO A 349 -23.19 6.77 -12.47
N PHE A 350 -23.55 7.55 -11.45
CA PHE A 350 -24.87 7.48 -10.78
C PHE A 350 -25.26 6.08 -10.27
N ILE A 351 -24.41 5.41 -9.49
CA ILE A 351 -24.71 4.10 -8.85
C ILE A 351 -24.76 4.16 -7.31
N GLY A 352 -24.34 5.29 -6.73
CA GLY A 352 -24.37 5.56 -5.31
C GLY A 352 -25.75 6.01 -4.80
N PRO A 353 -25.85 6.51 -3.56
CA PRO A 353 -27.12 6.93 -2.96
C PRO A 353 -27.88 7.97 -3.78
N ALA A 354 -27.18 8.93 -4.38
CA ALA A 354 -27.79 9.93 -5.26
C ALA A 354 -28.30 9.31 -6.58
N GLY A 355 -27.56 8.35 -7.14
CA GLY A 355 -27.98 7.55 -8.29
C GLY A 355 -29.28 6.80 -8.04
N GLN A 356 -29.41 6.16 -6.87
CA GLN A 356 -30.64 5.45 -6.49
C GLN A 356 -31.86 6.39 -6.38
N VAL A 357 -31.66 7.63 -5.92
CA VAL A 357 -32.74 8.63 -5.89
C VAL A 357 -33.13 9.03 -7.31
N PHE A 358 -32.15 9.25 -8.19
CA PHE A 358 -32.39 9.50 -9.61
C PHE A 358 -33.13 8.34 -10.27
N ASP A 359 -32.66 7.10 -10.13
CA ASP A 359 -33.27 5.92 -10.76
C ASP A 359 -34.72 5.72 -10.30
N LYS A 360 -35.02 5.95 -9.01
CA LYS A 360 -36.40 5.89 -8.49
C LYS A 360 -37.30 6.96 -9.10
N ALA A 361 -36.82 8.19 -9.21
CA ALA A 361 -37.57 9.29 -9.81
C ALA A 361 -37.77 9.07 -11.32
N ALA A 362 -36.72 8.66 -12.03
CA ALA A 362 -36.74 8.32 -13.45
C ALA A 362 -37.75 7.20 -13.74
N HIS A 363 -37.75 6.14 -12.92
CA HIS A 363 -38.71 5.04 -13.05
C HIS A 363 -40.17 5.52 -12.89
N ARG A 364 -40.46 6.42 -11.94
CA ARG A 364 -41.82 6.94 -11.72
C ARG A 364 -42.34 7.74 -12.91
N VAL A 365 -41.49 8.48 -13.60
CA VAL A 365 -41.85 9.22 -14.82
C VAL A 365 -41.72 8.36 -16.09
N GLY A 366 -41.34 7.09 -15.94
CA GLY A 366 -41.12 6.13 -17.01
C GLY A 366 -39.94 6.48 -17.93
N LEU A 367 -38.94 7.19 -17.43
CA LEU A 367 -37.67 7.43 -18.13
C LEU A 367 -36.77 6.22 -17.88
N LYS A 368 -36.41 5.49 -18.93
CA LYS A 368 -35.52 4.34 -18.78
C LYS A 368 -34.06 4.76 -18.88
N ARG A 369 -33.22 4.13 -18.07
CA ARG A 369 -31.79 4.47 -17.95
C ARG A 369 -31.00 4.13 -19.22
N ASP A 370 -31.38 3.06 -19.91
CA ASP A 370 -30.79 2.59 -21.16
C ASP A 370 -31.15 3.45 -22.38
N GLU A 371 -32.13 4.35 -22.26
CA GLU A 371 -32.54 5.29 -23.31
C GLU A 371 -31.83 6.65 -23.22
N VAL A 372 -31.03 6.89 -22.16
CA VAL A 372 -30.40 8.18 -21.86
C VAL A 372 -28.89 8.05 -21.73
N TYR A 373 -28.16 9.12 -22.05
CA TYR A 373 -26.72 9.18 -21.80
C TYR A 373 -26.44 9.89 -20.47
N ILE A 374 -25.79 9.23 -19.53
CA ILE A 374 -25.55 9.74 -18.17
C ILE A 374 -24.06 9.97 -17.97
N THR A 375 -23.69 11.18 -17.55
CA THR A 375 -22.31 11.54 -17.30
C THR A 375 -22.18 12.60 -16.18
N ASN A 376 -20.96 13.03 -15.88
CA ASN A 376 -20.67 14.08 -14.90
C ASN A 376 -19.81 15.19 -15.51
N ALA A 377 -19.92 16.41 -14.97
CA ALA A 377 -19.08 17.54 -15.37
C ALA A 377 -17.58 17.26 -15.15
N VAL A 378 -17.24 16.59 -14.05
CA VAL A 378 -15.88 16.14 -13.72
C VAL A 378 -15.82 14.62 -13.77
N LYS A 379 -14.71 14.05 -14.28
CA LYS A 379 -14.57 12.60 -14.51
C LYS A 379 -13.87 11.83 -13.38
N HIS A 380 -13.28 12.53 -12.43
CA HIS A 380 -12.55 11.93 -11.30
C HIS A 380 -13.19 12.34 -9.97
N PHE A 381 -13.20 11.44 -8.99
CA PHE A 381 -13.78 11.71 -7.68
C PHE A 381 -12.88 12.58 -6.82
N LYS A 382 -13.36 13.79 -6.47
CA LYS A 382 -12.71 14.63 -5.46
C LYS A 382 -13.26 14.35 -4.07
N TYR A 383 -12.35 14.02 -3.15
CA TYR A 383 -12.70 13.72 -1.77
C TYR A 383 -11.62 14.16 -0.77
N GLU A 384 -12.02 14.25 0.49
CA GLU A 384 -11.12 14.37 1.64
C GLU A 384 -11.23 13.12 2.52
N LEU A 385 -10.11 12.68 3.09
CA LEU A 385 -10.07 11.55 4.02
C LEU A 385 -10.42 12.02 5.43
N LYS A 386 -11.47 11.44 6.00
CA LYS A 386 -11.79 11.58 7.44
C LYS A 386 -11.76 10.19 8.07
N GLY A 387 -10.60 9.84 8.66
CA GLY A 387 -10.31 8.46 9.05
C GLY A 387 -10.22 7.56 7.81
N HIS A 388 -10.95 6.45 7.80
CA HIS A 388 -11.04 5.53 6.66
C HIS A 388 -12.13 5.89 5.64
N LYS A 389 -12.90 6.96 5.85
CA LYS A 389 -14.02 7.34 4.96
C LYS A 389 -13.58 8.42 3.97
N ARG A 390 -13.93 8.23 2.69
CA ARG A 390 -13.80 9.23 1.62
C ARG A 390 -15.01 10.15 1.62
N LEU A 391 -14.83 11.40 2.05
CA LEU A 391 -15.88 12.40 2.08
C LEU A 391 -15.85 13.24 0.80
N HIS A 392 -16.96 13.24 0.07
CA HIS A 392 -17.11 14.01 -1.17
C HIS A 392 -16.84 15.51 -0.94
N LYS A 393 -15.93 16.09 -1.73
CA LYS A 393 -15.67 17.53 -1.79
C LYS A 393 -15.97 18.05 -3.18
N ARG A 394 -16.67 19.18 -3.27
CA ARG A 394 -17.06 19.77 -4.55
C ARG A 394 -15.84 20.14 -5.40
N ALA A 395 -15.92 19.88 -6.70
CA ALA A 395 -14.91 20.30 -7.66
C ALA A 395 -14.85 21.83 -7.76
N ASP A 396 -13.62 22.35 -7.81
CA ASP A 396 -13.35 23.77 -7.93
C ASP A 396 -13.44 24.20 -9.40
N ARG A 397 -13.58 25.51 -9.63
CA ARG A 397 -13.79 26.06 -10.97
C ARG A 397 -12.75 25.58 -11.99
N SER A 398 -11.48 25.63 -11.61
CA SER A 398 -10.39 25.18 -12.46
C SER A 398 -10.53 23.69 -12.84
N GLU A 399 -10.89 22.82 -11.91
CA GLU A 399 -11.05 21.37 -12.18
C GLU A 399 -12.21 21.10 -13.15
N VAL A 400 -13.30 21.87 -13.02
CA VAL A 400 -14.44 21.82 -13.95
C VAL A 400 -14.03 22.30 -15.33
N GLU A 401 -13.30 23.41 -15.44
CA GLU A 401 -12.79 23.95 -16.71
C GLU A 401 -11.86 22.96 -17.43
N HIS A 402 -10.97 22.27 -16.70
CA HIS A 402 -10.11 21.23 -17.27
C HIS A 402 -10.92 20.03 -17.78
N CYS A 403 -11.97 19.62 -17.06
CA CYS A 403 -12.81 18.49 -17.47
C CYS A 403 -13.86 18.85 -18.53
N ARG A 404 -14.21 20.14 -18.68
CA ARG A 404 -15.24 20.61 -19.62
C ARG A 404 -14.98 20.16 -21.04
N TRP A 405 -13.72 20.10 -21.46
CA TRP A 405 -13.38 19.63 -22.79
C TRP A 405 -13.86 18.19 -23.07
N TRP A 406 -13.81 17.30 -22.08
CA TRP A 406 -14.35 15.94 -22.22
C TRP A 406 -15.87 15.95 -22.33
N LEU A 407 -16.56 16.76 -21.52
CA LEU A 407 -18.02 16.89 -21.56
C LEU A 407 -18.50 17.42 -22.92
N LEU A 408 -17.87 18.47 -23.43
CA LEU A 408 -18.20 19.01 -24.75
C LEU A 408 -17.97 17.97 -25.86
N LYS A 409 -16.94 17.13 -25.73
CA LYS A 409 -16.71 16.03 -26.68
C LYS A 409 -17.75 14.91 -26.57
N GLU A 410 -18.23 14.59 -25.37
CA GLU A 410 -19.38 13.69 -25.21
C GLU A 410 -20.62 14.26 -25.90
N ILE A 411 -20.88 15.57 -25.77
CA ILE A 411 -22.02 16.25 -26.40
C ILE A 411 -21.88 16.25 -27.93
N ASP A 412 -20.69 16.52 -28.47
CA ASP A 412 -20.39 16.52 -29.91
C ASP A 412 -20.60 15.14 -30.55
N ILE A 413 -20.28 14.06 -29.82
CA ILE A 413 -20.47 12.68 -30.27
C ILE A 413 -21.95 12.25 -30.10
N VAL A 414 -22.53 12.47 -28.92
CA VAL A 414 -23.88 11.98 -28.58
C VAL A 414 -24.99 12.79 -29.27
N LYS A 415 -24.75 14.08 -29.50
CA LYS A 415 -25.68 15.06 -30.10
C LYS A 415 -27.08 15.00 -29.46
N PRO A 416 -27.18 15.19 -28.13
CA PRO A 416 -28.48 15.13 -27.45
C PRO A 416 -29.39 16.29 -27.89
N LYS A 417 -30.68 16.02 -28.02
CA LYS A 417 -31.70 17.05 -28.26
C LYS A 417 -31.93 17.94 -27.03
N LEU A 418 -31.72 17.39 -25.84
CA LEU A 418 -31.88 18.07 -24.56
C LEU A 418 -30.84 17.58 -23.55
N ILE A 419 -30.31 18.49 -22.75
CA ILE A 419 -29.42 18.16 -21.63
C ILE A 419 -30.12 18.51 -20.31
N VAL A 420 -30.05 17.64 -19.31
CA VAL A 420 -30.50 17.93 -17.94
C VAL A 420 -29.29 18.19 -17.05
N ALA A 421 -29.15 19.43 -16.60
CA ALA A 421 -28.10 19.84 -15.68
C ALA A 421 -28.55 19.62 -14.22
N MET A 422 -27.94 18.64 -13.54
CA MET A 422 -28.25 18.32 -12.14
C MET A 422 -27.32 19.09 -11.20
N GLY A 423 -27.77 20.24 -10.73
CA GLY A 423 -27.04 21.07 -9.79
C GLY A 423 -26.15 22.14 -10.43
N LYS A 424 -25.54 22.96 -9.57
CA LYS A 424 -24.80 24.16 -9.98
C LYS A 424 -23.55 23.86 -10.81
N THR A 425 -22.80 22.81 -10.46
CA THR A 425 -21.57 22.46 -11.18
C THR A 425 -21.86 21.98 -12.60
N ALA A 426 -22.90 21.17 -12.78
CA ALA A 426 -23.34 20.73 -14.10
C ALA A 426 -23.79 21.91 -14.96
N LEU A 427 -24.61 22.81 -14.40
CA LEU A 427 -25.04 24.03 -15.08
C LEU A 427 -23.84 24.87 -15.55
N PHE A 428 -22.93 25.18 -14.63
CA PHE A 428 -21.73 25.96 -14.94
C PHE A 428 -20.88 25.30 -16.04
N SER A 429 -20.71 23.98 -16.00
CA SER A 429 -19.91 23.27 -17.02
C SER A 429 -20.49 23.32 -18.43
N LEU A 430 -21.81 23.53 -18.55
CA LEU A 430 -22.53 23.55 -19.82
C LEU A 430 -22.72 24.97 -20.38
N THR A 431 -22.92 25.96 -19.50
CA THR A 431 -23.37 27.31 -19.90
C THR A 431 -22.48 28.46 -19.44
N ASP A 432 -21.41 28.20 -18.66
CA ASP A 432 -20.61 29.22 -17.95
C ASP A 432 -21.38 30.10 -16.95
N LEU A 433 -22.68 29.85 -16.74
CA LEU A 433 -23.49 30.62 -15.81
C LEU A 433 -23.15 30.29 -14.36
N ASN A 434 -22.89 31.33 -13.56
CA ASN A 434 -22.57 31.21 -12.14
C ASN A 434 -23.69 31.74 -11.22
N GLU A 435 -24.93 31.70 -11.67
CA GLU A 435 -26.09 32.19 -10.92
C GLU A 435 -26.52 31.22 -9.79
N PRO A 436 -27.31 31.67 -8.80
CA PRO A 436 -27.96 30.80 -7.83
C PRO A 436 -28.92 29.80 -8.49
N LEU A 437 -28.80 28.52 -8.14
CA LEU A 437 -29.58 27.45 -8.76
C LEU A 437 -31.10 27.58 -8.53
N SER A 438 -31.52 28.09 -7.37
CA SER A 438 -32.93 28.11 -6.94
C SER A 438 -33.87 28.86 -7.91
N GLY A 439 -33.38 29.94 -8.53
CA GLY A 439 -34.14 30.74 -9.51
C GLY A 439 -34.16 30.16 -10.92
N LEU A 440 -33.36 29.11 -11.18
CA LEU A 440 -33.20 28.48 -12.50
C LEU A 440 -33.84 27.10 -12.58
N VAL A 441 -34.10 26.42 -11.45
CA VAL A 441 -34.72 25.09 -11.46
C VAL A 441 -36.07 25.10 -12.17
N GLY A 442 -36.20 24.22 -13.17
CA GLY A 442 -37.37 24.08 -14.04
C GLY A 442 -37.33 24.93 -15.30
N LYS A 443 -36.33 25.82 -15.46
CA LYS A 443 -36.14 26.61 -16.67
C LYS A 443 -35.22 25.89 -17.66
N ILE A 444 -35.42 26.20 -18.94
CA ILE A 444 -34.56 25.78 -20.04
C ILE A 444 -33.67 26.96 -20.41
N ILE A 445 -32.37 26.71 -20.49
CA ILE A 445 -31.34 27.69 -20.86
C ILE A 445 -30.60 27.12 -22.06
N GLU A 446 -30.25 27.93 -23.04
CA GLU A 446 -29.48 27.47 -24.20
C GLU A 446 -27.97 27.53 -23.92
N THR A 447 -27.22 26.54 -24.39
CA THR A 447 -25.76 26.63 -24.49
C THR A 447 -25.34 27.58 -25.62
N GLU A 448 -24.05 27.90 -25.70
CA GLU A 448 -23.49 28.64 -26.84
C GLU A 448 -23.76 27.94 -28.20
N GLU A 449 -23.84 26.61 -28.19
CA GLU A 449 -24.16 25.77 -29.35
C GLU A 449 -25.67 25.59 -29.59
N LYS A 450 -26.51 26.38 -28.91
CA LYS A 450 -27.98 26.35 -28.99
C LYS A 450 -28.62 25.01 -28.59
N ILE A 451 -27.95 24.24 -27.75
CA ILE A 451 -28.51 23.02 -27.17
C ILE A 451 -29.31 23.41 -25.92
N PRO A 452 -30.58 23.00 -25.79
CA PRO A 452 -31.37 23.34 -24.61
C PRO A 452 -30.89 22.55 -23.39
N VAL A 453 -30.76 23.24 -22.26
CA VAL A 453 -30.34 22.73 -20.96
C VAL A 453 -31.46 22.95 -19.94
N LEU A 454 -32.13 21.88 -19.52
CA LEU A 454 -33.07 21.91 -18.42
C LEU A 454 -32.32 21.87 -17.09
N VAL A 455 -32.55 22.87 -16.24
CA VAL A 455 -31.87 22.96 -14.94
C VAL A 455 -32.70 22.29 -13.85
N THR A 456 -32.08 21.44 -13.04
CA THR A 456 -32.72 20.81 -11.88
C THR A 456 -31.79 20.66 -10.68
N PHE A 457 -32.32 20.25 -9.53
CA PHE A 457 -31.53 19.96 -8.33
C PHE A 457 -30.71 18.68 -8.49
N HIS A 458 -29.54 18.64 -7.85
CA HIS A 458 -28.78 17.39 -7.77
C HIS A 458 -29.47 16.42 -6.78
N PRO A 459 -29.63 15.12 -7.09
CA PRO A 459 -30.33 14.17 -6.21
C PRO A 459 -29.76 14.06 -4.79
N SER A 460 -28.46 14.33 -4.62
CA SER A 460 -27.82 14.38 -3.29
C SER A 460 -28.34 15.50 -2.39
N TYR A 461 -28.93 16.58 -2.96
CA TYR A 461 -29.59 17.64 -2.20
C TYR A 461 -30.81 17.10 -1.47
N LEU A 462 -31.63 16.27 -2.14
CA LEU A 462 -32.82 15.65 -1.57
C LEU A 462 -32.50 14.73 -0.37
N LEU A 463 -31.30 14.14 -0.35
CA LEU A 463 -30.82 13.31 0.77
C LEU A 463 -30.37 14.13 1.99
N ARG A 464 -30.10 15.42 1.82
CA ARG A 464 -29.61 16.32 2.88
C ARG A 464 -30.72 17.14 3.54
N ILE A 465 -31.92 17.15 2.96
CA ILE A 465 -33.07 17.86 3.53
C ILE A 465 -33.55 17.12 4.79
N LYS A 466 -33.61 17.84 5.92
CA LYS A 466 -34.11 17.30 7.21
C LYS A 466 -35.63 17.36 7.34
N SER A 467 -36.28 18.34 6.73
CA SER A 467 -37.74 18.51 6.79
C SER A 467 -38.42 17.56 5.81
N GLU A 468 -39.31 16.69 6.31
CA GLU A 468 -39.99 15.69 5.49
C GLU A 468 -40.95 16.33 4.49
N GLU A 469 -41.58 17.45 4.87
CA GLU A 469 -42.48 18.21 3.99
C GLU A 469 -41.71 18.86 2.83
N LEU A 470 -40.61 19.55 3.15
CA LEU A 470 -39.76 20.17 2.13
C LEU A 470 -39.16 19.10 1.20
N LYS A 471 -38.75 17.96 1.76
CA LYS A 471 -38.21 16.84 0.98
C LYS A 471 -39.23 16.29 -0.01
N LYS A 472 -40.51 16.14 0.39
CA LYS A 472 -41.58 15.73 -0.52
C LYS A 472 -41.80 16.76 -1.62
N GLN A 473 -41.90 18.04 -1.28
CA GLN A 473 -42.07 19.12 -2.26
C GLN A 473 -40.94 19.16 -3.31
N GLU A 474 -39.69 19.11 -2.85
CA GLU A 474 -38.52 19.14 -3.75
C GLU A 474 -38.38 17.85 -4.56
N THR A 475 -38.81 16.70 -4.02
CA THR A 475 -38.87 15.44 -4.79
C THR A 475 -39.89 15.54 -5.92
N THR A 476 -41.08 16.08 -5.66
CA THR A 476 -42.10 16.32 -6.69
C THR A 476 -41.58 17.27 -7.77
N ARG A 477 -40.90 18.35 -7.39
CA ARG A 477 -40.31 19.32 -8.34
C ARG A 477 -39.21 18.68 -9.20
N PHE A 478 -38.41 17.79 -8.60
CA PHE A 478 -37.41 17.00 -9.33
C PHE A 478 -38.07 16.06 -10.34
N GLU A 479 -39.11 15.31 -9.94
CA GLU A 479 -39.88 14.43 -10.83
C GLU A 479 -40.54 15.21 -11.99
N GLN A 480 -41.15 16.37 -11.71
CA GLN A 480 -41.70 17.25 -12.74
C GLN A 480 -40.65 17.71 -13.75
N SER A 481 -39.42 17.98 -13.32
CA SER A 481 -38.32 18.33 -14.21
C SER A 481 -37.99 17.16 -15.15
N LEU A 482 -37.91 15.93 -14.62
CA LEU A 482 -37.66 14.74 -15.45
C LEU A 482 -38.82 14.44 -16.40
N GLN A 483 -40.06 14.67 -15.97
CA GLN A 483 -41.25 14.53 -16.82
C GLN A 483 -41.23 15.54 -17.97
N LEU A 484 -40.87 16.80 -17.70
CA LEU A 484 -40.70 17.83 -18.72
C LEU A 484 -39.59 17.45 -19.73
N ALA A 485 -38.47 16.92 -19.22
CA ALA A 485 -37.38 16.46 -20.08
C ALA A 485 -37.84 15.34 -21.03
N LYS A 486 -38.54 14.34 -20.50
CA LYS A 486 -39.11 13.24 -21.29
C LYS A 486 -40.13 13.72 -22.32
N ALA A 487 -40.99 14.67 -21.95
CA ALA A 487 -41.96 15.23 -22.87
C ALA A 487 -41.27 15.92 -24.06
N LYS A 488 -40.15 16.63 -23.82
CA LYS A 488 -39.44 17.40 -24.85
C LYS A 488 -38.66 16.56 -25.86
N ILE A 489 -38.25 15.33 -25.53
CA ILE A 489 -37.51 14.46 -26.45
C ILE A 489 -38.42 13.61 -27.34
N ASN A 490 -39.70 13.45 -26.96
CA ASN A 490 -40.71 12.68 -27.70
C ASN A 490 -41.43 13.51 -28.78
N PHE A 491 -41.13 14.81 -28.86
CA PHE A 491 -41.42 15.68 -29.99
C PHE A 491 -40.15 15.85 -30.83
#